data_AF-F5VRZ9-F1
#
_entry.id   AF-F5VRZ9-F1
#
_cell.length_a   1.000
_cell.length_b   1.000
_cell.length_c   1.000
_cell.angle_alpha   90.00
_cell.angle_beta   90.00
_cell.angle_gamma   90.00
#
_symmetry.space_group_name_H-M   'P 1'
#
loop_
_entity.id
_entity.type
_entity.pdbx_description
1 polymer ?
#
loop_
_entity_poly.entity_id
_entity_poly.type
_entity_poly.pdbx_seq_one_letter_code
_entity_poly.pdbx_strand_id
1 'polypeptide(L)' 'MSEDLKTIKELADELSVTKQNIQYHYQRLPKELQLKSSNGSNLINSKAEKII' A
#
# COMPACT_ATOMS: atom_id res chain seq x y z
N MET A 1 -7.93 17.56 -3.40
CA MET A 1 -6.96 16.71 -4.13
C MET A 1 -7.39 15.28 -3.88
N SER A 2 -7.73 14.54 -4.93
CA SER A 2 -8.01 13.11 -4.79
C SER A 2 -6.72 12.46 -4.29
N GLU A 3 -6.80 11.72 -3.20
CA GLU A 3 -5.66 10.96 -2.70
C GLU A 3 -5.46 9.79 -3.68
N ASP A 4 -4.33 9.78 -4.40
CA ASP A 4 -4.03 8.65 -5.30
C ASP A 4 -3.74 7.43 -4.43
N LEU A 5 -4.66 6.45 -4.50
CA LEU A 5 -4.56 5.18 -3.80
C LEU A 5 -3.97 4.15 -4.75
N LYS A 6 -2.90 3.48 -4.33
CA LYS A 6 -2.29 2.37 -5.04
C LYS A 6 -2.63 1.06 -4.35
N THR A 7 -2.77 0.00 -5.11
CA THR A 7 -2.77 -1.37 -4.61
C THR A 7 -1.34 -1.82 -4.31
N ILE A 8 -1.20 -2.88 -3.51
CA ILE A 8 0.09 -3.58 -3.29
C ILE A 8 0.77 -3.95 -4.61
N LYS A 9 -0.03 -4.32 -5.63
CA LYS A 9 0.49 -4.65 -6.96
C LYS A 9 1.07 -3.43 -7.66
N GLU A 10 0.32 -2.34 -7.72
CA GLU A 10 0.76 -1.13 -8.43
C GLU A 10 2.04 -0.56 -7.82
N LEU A 11 2.14 -0.51 -6.49
CA LEU A 11 3.38 -0.05 -5.84
C LEU A 11 4.56 -1.03 -6.08
N ALA A 12 4.31 -2.34 -6.08
CA ALA A 12 5.35 -3.32 -6.36
C ALA A 12 5.87 -3.21 -7.80
N ASP A 13 4.96 -3.05 -8.76
CA ASP A 13 5.29 -2.88 -10.18
C ASP A 13 6.08 -1.57 -10.40
N GLU A 14 5.69 -0.47 -9.72
CA GLU A 14 6.38 0.83 -9.78
C GLU A 14 7.80 0.78 -9.20
N LEU A 15 7.97 0.15 -8.04
CA LEU A 15 9.27 0.04 -7.37
C LEU A 15 10.14 -1.12 -7.91
N SER A 16 9.64 -1.87 -8.90
CA SER A 16 10.31 -3.07 -9.43
C SER A 16 10.68 -4.10 -8.34
N VAL A 17 9.80 -4.26 -7.35
CA VAL A 17 9.94 -5.24 -6.27
C VAL A 17 8.81 -6.28 -6.30
N THR A 18 8.92 -7.31 -5.47
CA THR A 18 7.86 -8.31 -5.38
C THR A 18 6.67 -7.79 -4.57
N LYS A 19 5.46 -8.28 -4.86
CA LYS A 19 4.26 -7.99 -4.05
C LYS A 19 4.45 -8.39 -2.59
N GLN A 20 5.19 -9.47 -2.34
CA GLN A 20 5.50 -9.96 -0.99
C GLN A 20 6.34 -8.95 -0.20
N ASN A 21 7.27 -8.25 -0.86
CA ASN A 21 8.07 -7.20 -0.23
C ASN A 21 7.17 -6.06 0.27
N ILE A 22 6.34 -5.49 -0.61
CA ILE A 22 5.39 -4.44 -0.23
C ILE A 22 4.40 -4.93 0.84
N GLN A 23 3.87 -6.15 0.68
CA GLN A 23 2.93 -6.74 1.64
C GLN A 23 3.55 -6.91 3.04
N TYR A 24 4.84 -7.25 3.12
CA TYR A 24 5.58 -7.38 4.38
C TYR A 24 5.68 -6.04 5.11
N HIS A 25 6.07 -4.98 4.41
CA HIS A 25 6.12 -3.63 4.98
C HIS A 25 4.73 -3.12 5.36
N TYR A 26 3.74 -3.35 4.50
CA TYR A 26 2.34 -2.95 4.73
C TYR A 26 1.75 -3.54 6.01
N GLN A 27 1.98 -4.83 6.29
CA GLN A 27 1.47 -5.49 7.50
C GLN A 27 1.99 -4.89 8.81
N ARG A 28 3.13 -4.20 8.74
CA ARG A 28 3.79 -3.56 9.88
C ARG A 28 3.43 -2.08 10.02
N LEU A 29 2.65 -1.52 9.10
CA LEU A 29 2.15 -0.16 9.23
C LEU A 29 1.25 -0.01 10.47
N PRO A 30 1.23 1.18 11.09
CA PRO A 30 0.19 1.55 12.05
C PRO A 30 -1.21 1.28 11.50
N LYS A 31 -2.14 0.87 12.36
CA LYS A 31 -3.51 0.50 11.95
C LYS A 31 -4.26 1.63 11.23
N GLU A 32 -3.98 2.87 11.59
CA GLU A 32 -4.52 4.09 10.95
C GLU A 32 -4.06 4.29 9.50
N LEU A 33 -2.97 3.64 9.08
CA LEU A 33 -2.45 3.68 7.72
C LEU A 33 -2.79 2.41 6.91
N GLN A 34 -3.40 1.40 7.56
CA GLN A 34 -3.86 0.19 6.87
C GLN A 34 -5.24 0.43 6.26
N LEU A 35 -5.28 0.88 5.01
CA LEU A 35 -6.52 1.14 4.28
C LEU A 35 -7.00 -0.08 3.48
N LYS A 36 -8.31 -0.25 3.41
CA LYS A 36 -8.93 -1.27 2.56
C LYS A 36 -9.92 -0.64 1.60
N SER A 37 -9.96 -1.16 0.38
CA SER A 37 -11.04 -0.88 -0.56
C SER A 37 -12.34 -1.54 -0.09
N SER A 38 -13.45 -1.16 -0.72
CA SER A 38 -14.76 -1.82 -0.55
C SER A 38 -14.74 -3.30 -0.89
N ASN A 39 -13.83 -3.76 -1.77
CA ASN A 39 -13.66 -5.16 -2.13
C ASN A 39 -12.66 -5.91 -1.22
N GLY A 40 -12.16 -5.28 -0.16
CA GLY A 40 -11.27 -5.90 0.83
C GLY A 40 -9.79 -5.91 0.47
N SER A 41 -9.40 -5.34 -0.66
CA SER A 41 -7.99 -5.20 -1.08
C SER A 41 -7.27 -4.15 -0.25
N ASN A 42 -5.98 -4.40 0.04
CA ASN A 42 -5.12 -3.42 0.71
C ASN A 42 -4.82 -2.25 -0.23
N LEU A 43 -5.02 -1.04 0.26
CA LEU A 43 -4.72 0.21 -0.43
C LEU A 43 -3.61 0.96 0.29
N ILE A 44 -2.77 1.62 -0.47
CA ILE A 44 -1.63 2.40 -0.01
C ILE A 44 -1.89 3.84 -0.42
N ASN A 45 -1.93 4.73 0.55
CA ASN A 45 -1.93 6.17 0.31
C ASN A 45 -0.51 6.74 0.41
N SER A 46 -0.38 8.01 0.05
CA SER A 46 0.91 8.73 0.06
C SER A 46 1.64 8.73 1.42
N LYS A 47 0.93 8.54 2.55
CA LYS A 47 1.54 8.45 3.88
C LYS A 47 2.13 7.05 4.13
N ALA A 48 1.36 6.02 3.82
CA ALA A 48 1.80 4.63 3.91
C ALA A 48 3.00 4.36 2.97
N GLU A 49 2.97 4.90 1.76
CA GLU A 49 4.03 4.76 0.76
C GLU A 49 5.39 5.32 1.24
N LYS A 50 5.40 6.38 2.05
CA LYS A 50 6.65 6.95 2.60
C LYS A 50 7.32 6.09 3.67
N ILE A 51 6.61 5.10 4.20
CA ILE A 51 7.08 4.22 5.28
C ILE A 51 7.51 2.86 4.72
N ILE A 52 6.91 2.45 3.60
CA ILE A 52 7.25 1.24 2.85
C ILE A 52 8.57 1.48 2.11
#